data_AF-A0A3D3GCT5-F1
#
_entry.id   AF-A0A3D3GCT5-F1
#
_cell.length_a   1.000
_cell.length_b   1.000
_cell.length_c   1.000
_cell.angle_alpha   90.00
_cell.angle_beta   90.00
_cell.angle_gamma   90.00
#
_symmetry.space_group_name_H-M   'P 1'
#
loop_
_entity.id
_entity.type
_entity.pdbx_description
1 polymer ?
#
loop_
_entity_poly.entity_id
_entity_poly.type
_entity_poly.pdbx_seq_one_letter_code
_entity_poly.pdbx_strand_id
1 'polypeptide(L)'
;MRLTKIFSGSIILPTLFFLISTAAVDFVKAAEFEYPELNVTPRASDRIDQEAAREAGRRWSRHAPILFSGLMTLSAGILQNGNVDLSKDQFKDSPSRGMIVGGVWVGLMSYLATSYHPYESAAKELSTMPRKTVREQLARERYAEARIASAASLAKKLRYLSIFSNAAVSGYMLSKVEKYTLAQGMDILALSSAFAPLLFRNYWEEVAEEQADYKKRIYAPVASTGFLLEPLTNAPSPAFFLSFFF
;
A
#
# COMPACT_ATOMS: atom_id res chain seq x y z
N MET A 1 15.07 -88.00 -32.28
CA MET A 1 14.39 -86.78 -32.76
C MET A 1 13.22 -86.45 -31.83
N ARG A 2 13.41 -85.59 -30.82
CA ARG A 2 12.32 -84.89 -30.11
C ARG A 2 12.89 -83.69 -29.37
N LEU A 3 12.20 -82.58 -29.56
CA LEU A 3 12.58 -81.19 -29.30
C LEU A 3 12.47 -80.79 -27.83
N THR A 4 13.33 -79.85 -27.49
CA THR A 4 13.30 -78.92 -26.35
C THR A 4 11.97 -78.19 -26.16
N LYS A 5 11.61 -77.87 -24.92
CA LYS A 5 10.91 -76.62 -24.58
C LYS A 5 11.12 -76.21 -23.12
N ILE A 6 11.84 -75.10 -22.98
CA ILE A 6 11.98 -74.24 -21.82
C ILE A 6 10.77 -73.29 -21.83
N PHE A 7 10.10 -73.07 -20.70
CA PHE A 7 9.23 -71.91 -20.53
C PHE A 7 9.56 -71.20 -19.23
N SER A 8 10.14 -70.01 -19.41
CA SER A 8 10.47 -68.99 -18.43
C SER A 8 9.21 -68.19 -18.11
N GLY A 9 8.93 -68.00 -16.82
CA GLY A 9 7.84 -67.14 -16.33
C GLY A 9 8.30 -65.69 -16.20
N SER A 10 7.73 -64.82 -17.03
CA SER A 10 7.94 -63.36 -16.97
C SER A 10 7.06 -62.73 -15.89
N ILE A 11 7.67 -62.28 -14.80
CA ILE A 11 7.06 -61.39 -13.79
C ILE A 11 7.51 -59.96 -14.12
N ILE A 12 6.73 -59.24 -14.93
CA ILE A 12 6.95 -57.80 -15.16
C ILE A 12 5.58 -57.14 -15.33
N LEU A 13 4.82 -56.88 -14.26
CA LEU A 13 3.60 -56.07 -14.41
C LEU A 13 3.06 -55.29 -13.18
N PRO A 14 3.82 -54.93 -12.13
CA PRO A 14 3.34 -53.91 -11.17
C PRO A 14 4.08 -52.56 -11.23
N THR A 15 5.22 -52.45 -11.91
CA THR A 15 6.06 -51.24 -11.86
C THR A 15 5.60 -50.08 -12.74
N LEU A 16 4.74 -50.32 -13.75
CA LEU A 16 4.30 -49.25 -14.66
C LEU A 16 3.19 -48.36 -14.06
N PHE A 17 2.43 -48.87 -13.08
CA PHE A 17 1.29 -48.14 -12.51
C PHE A 17 1.72 -47.08 -11.47
N PHE A 18 2.89 -47.27 -10.84
CA PHE A 18 3.41 -46.35 -9.82
C PHE A 18 4.06 -45.08 -10.40
N LEU A 19 4.59 -45.16 -11.63
CA LEU A 19 5.27 -44.04 -12.31
C LEU A 19 4.32 -43.02 -12.92
N ILE A 20 3.08 -43.41 -13.24
CA ILE A 20 2.07 -42.49 -13.81
C ILE A 20 1.40 -41.67 -12.69
N SER A 21 1.36 -42.19 -11.46
CA SER A 21 0.74 -41.49 -10.32
C SER A 21 1.57 -40.32 -9.78
N THR A 22 2.90 -40.33 -9.91
CA THR A 22 3.75 -39.25 -9.40
C THR A 22 3.78 -38.05 -10.34
N ALA A 23 3.80 -38.28 -11.65
CA ALA A 23 3.84 -37.20 -12.66
C ALA A 23 2.56 -36.34 -12.67
N ALA A 24 1.39 -36.91 -12.34
CA ALA A 24 0.14 -36.16 -12.28
C ALA A 24 0.06 -35.24 -11.04
N VAL A 25 0.75 -35.56 -9.95
CA VAL A 25 0.77 -34.74 -8.73
C VAL A 25 1.71 -33.53 -8.90
N ASP A 26 2.81 -33.70 -9.63
CA ASP A 26 3.76 -32.61 -9.88
C ASP A 26 3.21 -31.54 -10.84
N PHE A 27 2.38 -31.92 -11.83
CA PHE A 27 1.72 -30.94 -12.72
C PHE A 27 0.69 -30.06 -12.01
N VAL A 28 -0.04 -30.60 -11.03
CA VAL A 28 -1.01 -29.82 -10.23
C VAL A 28 -0.30 -28.79 -9.35
N LYS A 29 0.86 -29.15 -8.78
CA LYS A 29 1.67 -28.20 -8.04
C LYS A 29 2.29 -27.13 -8.94
N ALA A 30 2.77 -27.48 -10.13
CA ALA A 30 3.35 -26.51 -11.06
C ALA A 30 2.36 -25.43 -11.53
N ALA A 31 1.07 -25.76 -11.71
CA ALA A 31 0.04 -24.79 -12.07
C ALA A 31 -0.33 -23.84 -10.91
N GLU A 32 -0.23 -24.29 -9.65
CA GLU A 32 -0.35 -23.42 -8.48
C GLU A 32 0.83 -22.42 -8.38
N PHE A 33 2.00 -22.74 -8.95
CA PHE A 33 3.16 -21.85 -8.97
C PHE A 33 3.21 -20.87 -10.15
N GLU A 34 2.38 -21.04 -11.19
CA GLU A 34 2.41 -20.17 -12.38
C GLU A 34 1.89 -18.75 -12.09
N TYR A 35 1.05 -18.59 -11.05
CA TYR A 35 0.49 -17.30 -10.65
C TYR A 35 0.56 -17.06 -9.13
N PRO A 36 1.75 -16.72 -8.60
CA PRO A 36 1.95 -16.52 -7.15
C PRO A 36 1.04 -15.43 -6.55
N GLU A 37 0.54 -14.50 -7.37
CA GLU A 37 -0.43 -13.47 -6.97
C GLU A 37 -1.79 -14.02 -6.50
N LEU A 38 -2.19 -15.23 -6.93
CA LEU A 38 -3.42 -15.88 -6.46
C LEU A 38 -3.25 -16.59 -5.11
N ASN A 39 -2.00 -16.79 -4.68
CA ASN A 39 -1.65 -17.45 -3.42
C ASN A 39 -1.37 -16.46 -2.29
N VAL A 40 -1.54 -15.15 -2.54
CA VAL A 40 -1.37 -14.11 -1.51
C VAL A 40 -2.55 -14.15 -0.55
N THR A 41 -2.27 -14.27 0.75
CA THR A 41 -3.29 -14.17 1.82
C THR A 41 -2.97 -12.99 2.76
N PRO A 42 -3.87 -12.01 2.91
CA PRO A 42 -5.12 -11.83 2.16
C PRO A 42 -4.86 -11.43 0.69
N ARG A 43 -5.77 -11.80 -0.22
CA ARG A 43 -5.72 -11.33 -1.61
C ARG A 43 -6.00 -9.82 -1.67
N ALA A 44 -5.64 -9.17 -2.77
CA ALA A 44 -5.92 -7.75 -2.95
C ALA A 44 -7.43 -7.49 -2.94
N SER A 45 -8.21 -8.39 -3.57
CA SER A 45 -9.67 -8.30 -3.56
C SER A 45 -10.25 -8.51 -2.15
N ASP A 46 -9.75 -9.48 -1.37
CA ASP A 46 -10.17 -9.70 0.02
C ASP A 46 -9.85 -8.49 0.91
N ARG A 47 -8.69 -7.86 0.70
CA ARG A 47 -8.31 -6.66 1.43
C ARG A 47 -9.24 -5.50 1.12
N ILE A 48 -9.63 -5.31 -0.14
CA ILE A 48 -10.63 -4.29 -0.48
C ILE A 48 -11.95 -4.53 0.25
N ASP A 49 -12.42 -5.77 0.35
CA ASP A 49 -13.66 -6.07 1.07
C ASP A 49 -13.52 -5.79 2.59
N GLN A 50 -12.37 -6.12 3.19
CA GLN A 50 -12.07 -5.80 4.58
C GLN A 50 -11.99 -4.28 4.82
N GLU A 51 -11.35 -3.55 3.92
CA GLU A 51 -11.20 -2.10 4.03
C GLU A 51 -12.50 -1.36 3.76
N ALA A 52 -13.32 -1.83 2.82
CA ALA A 52 -14.66 -1.28 2.57
C ALA A 52 -15.54 -1.34 3.82
N ALA A 53 -15.49 -2.46 4.57
CA ALA A 53 -16.25 -2.61 5.82
C ALA A 53 -15.79 -1.64 6.92
N ARG A 54 -14.50 -1.28 6.94
CA ARG A 54 -13.90 -0.37 7.94
C ARG A 54 -13.92 1.09 7.50
N GLU A 55 -14.16 1.34 6.22
CA GLU A 55 -14.02 2.66 5.60
C GLU A 55 -14.91 3.70 6.29
N ALA A 56 -16.17 3.36 6.56
CA ALA A 56 -17.12 4.26 7.22
C ALA A 56 -16.66 4.68 8.63
N GLY A 57 -16.06 3.76 9.40
CA GLY A 57 -15.58 4.03 10.76
C GLY A 57 -14.33 4.92 10.80
N ARG A 58 -13.55 4.96 9.72
CA ARG A 58 -12.29 5.72 9.64
C ARG A 58 -12.38 6.96 8.73
N ARG A 59 -13.59 7.44 8.44
CA ARG A 59 -13.83 8.62 7.56
C ARG A 59 -13.00 9.84 7.93
N TRP A 60 -12.98 10.19 9.21
CA TRP A 60 -12.27 11.39 9.68
C TRP A 60 -10.82 11.12 10.09
N SER A 61 -10.56 10.02 10.79
CA SER A 61 -9.23 9.69 11.31
C SER A 61 -8.20 9.48 10.19
N ARG A 62 -8.60 8.95 9.03
CA ARG A 62 -7.70 8.74 7.90
C ARG A 62 -7.08 10.04 7.33
N HIS A 63 -7.76 11.18 7.52
CA HIS A 63 -7.32 12.49 7.01
C HIS A 63 -6.82 13.41 8.13
N ALA A 64 -6.79 12.92 9.37
CA ALA A 64 -6.51 13.73 10.56
C ALA A 64 -5.19 14.52 10.48
N PRO A 65 -4.04 13.96 10.01
CA PRO A 65 -2.80 14.73 9.97
C PRO A 65 -2.86 15.96 9.05
N ILE A 66 -3.50 15.83 7.89
CA ILE A 66 -3.67 16.92 6.92
C ILE A 66 -4.74 17.90 7.42
N LEU A 67 -5.85 17.39 7.95
CA LEU A 67 -6.92 18.20 8.52
C LEU A 67 -6.41 19.05 9.69
N PHE A 68 -5.60 18.46 10.58
CA PHE A 68 -4.99 19.17 11.71
C PHE A 68 -4.06 20.30 11.24
N SER A 69 -3.20 20.04 10.26
CA SER A 69 -2.37 21.08 9.65
C SER A 69 -3.22 22.22 9.05
N GLY A 70 -4.27 21.89 8.29
CA GLY A 70 -5.16 22.89 7.70
C GLY A 70 -5.91 23.71 8.75
N LEU A 71 -6.40 23.07 9.82
CA LEU A 71 -7.06 23.73 10.95
C LEU A 71 -6.12 24.69 11.68
N MET A 72 -4.86 24.30 11.89
CA MET A 72 -3.88 25.17 12.53
C MET A 72 -3.53 26.38 11.67
N THR A 73 -3.32 26.20 10.36
CA THR A 73 -3.11 27.31 9.42
C THR A 73 -4.32 28.25 9.37
N LEU A 74 -5.54 27.70 9.35
CA LEU A 74 -6.77 28.49 9.38
C LEU A 74 -6.87 29.30 10.69
N SER A 75 -6.61 28.64 11.83
CA SER A 75 -6.68 29.27 13.16
C SER A 75 -5.63 30.37 13.31
N ALA A 76 -4.41 30.15 12.80
CA ALA A 76 -3.36 31.14 12.74
C ALA A 76 -3.79 32.36 11.91
N GLY A 77 -4.33 32.16 10.70
CA GLY A 77 -4.88 33.24 9.88
C GLY A 77 -5.99 34.04 10.58
N ILE A 78 -6.92 33.36 11.26
CA ILE A 78 -7.98 34.03 12.04
C ILE A 78 -7.40 34.90 13.15
N LEU A 79 -6.45 34.39 13.92
CA LEU A 79 -5.86 35.07 15.08
C LEU A 79 -4.87 36.17 14.69
N GLN A 80 -4.25 36.07 13.51
CA GLN A 80 -3.34 37.08 12.99
C GLN A 80 -4.08 38.34 12.49
N ASN A 81 -5.38 38.26 12.17
CA ASN A 81 -6.15 39.37 11.59
C ASN A 81 -6.10 40.69 12.42
N GLY A 82 -5.86 40.60 13.72
CA GLY A 82 -5.68 41.74 14.63
C GLY A 82 -4.24 42.09 15.00
N ASN A 83 -3.24 41.28 14.63
CA ASN A 83 -1.86 41.32 15.15
C ASN A 83 -0.82 41.36 14.03
N VAL A 84 -1.13 42.04 12.93
CA VAL A 84 -0.24 42.18 11.76
C VAL A 84 0.75 43.32 11.99
N ASP A 85 2.03 43.08 11.73
CA ASP A 85 3.07 44.11 11.72
C ASP A 85 2.92 44.95 10.44
N LEU A 86 2.27 46.11 10.57
CA LEU A 86 1.98 47.03 9.45
C LEU A 86 3.24 47.50 8.71
N SER A 87 4.42 47.46 9.35
CA SER A 87 5.68 47.81 8.69
C SER A 87 6.09 46.76 7.65
N LYS A 88 5.63 45.51 7.82
CA LYS A 88 5.97 44.37 6.94
C LYS A 88 4.81 43.97 6.03
N ASP A 89 3.57 44.25 6.43
CA ASP A 89 2.36 43.91 5.68
C ASP A 89 1.34 45.05 5.77
N GLN A 90 1.57 46.08 4.94
CA GLN A 90 0.74 47.29 4.90
C GLN A 90 -0.70 47.00 4.47
N PHE A 91 -0.93 45.96 3.67
CA PHE A 91 -2.26 45.59 3.15
C PHE A 91 -2.99 44.56 4.02
N LYS A 92 -2.34 44.00 5.06
CA LYS A 92 -2.87 42.92 5.91
C LYS A 92 -3.30 41.70 5.07
N ASP A 93 -2.48 41.32 4.10
CA ASP A 93 -2.77 40.18 3.22
C ASP A 93 -2.38 38.84 3.86
N SER A 94 -1.48 38.83 4.85
CA SER A 94 -1.03 37.59 5.49
C SER A 94 -2.13 36.78 6.18
N PRO A 95 -3.05 37.38 6.98
CA PRO A 95 -4.12 36.64 7.64
C PRO A 95 -5.10 36.01 6.65
N SER A 96 -5.46 36.74 5.58
CA SER A 96 -6.41 36.28 4.57
C SER A 96 -5.85 35.08 3.79
N ARG A 97 -4.55 35.07 3.48
CA ARG A 97 -3.88 33.91 2.87
C ARG A 97 -3.92 32.68 3.76
N GLY A 98 -3.68 32.85 5.07
CA GLY A 98 -3.82 31.79 6.07
C GLY A 98 -5.22 31.19 6.09
N MET A 99 -6.23 32.06 6.15
CA MET A 99 -7.63 31.64 6.15
C MET A 99 -8.03 30.91 4.86
N ILE A 100 -7.60 31.40 3.69
CA ILE A 100 -7.92 30.78 2.40
C ILE A 100 -7.26 29.40 2.30
N VAL A 101 -5.95 29.30 2.55
CA VAL A 101 -5.24 28.02 2.40
C VAL A 101 -5.68 27.01 3.46
N GLY A 102 -5.79 27.42 4.72
CA GLY A 102 -6.32 26.57 5.78
C GLY A 102 -7.76 26.12 5.50
N GLY A 103 -8.63 27.05 5.08
CA GLY A 103 -10.02 26.78 4.73
C GLY A 103 -10.18 25.81 3.55
N VAL A 104 -9.37 25.95 2.50
CA VAL A 104 -9.34 25.02 1.37
C VAL A 104 -8.96 23.60 1.83
N TRP A 105 -7.96 23.47 2.70
CA TRP A 105 -7.57 22.15 3.22
C TRP A 105 -8.64 21.52 4.11
N VAL A 106 -9.25 22.30 5.01
CA VAL A 106 -10.36 21.83 5.85
C VAL A 106 -11.55 21.38 4.99
N GLY A 107 -11.93 22.19 3.99
CA GLY A 107 -13.00 21.87 3.06
C GLY A 107 -12.70 20.62 2.22
N LEU A 108 -11.49 20.52 1.67
CA LEU A 108 -11.06 19.38 0.86
C LEU A 108 -11.03 18.09 1.68
N MET A 109 -10.46 18.10 2.89
CA MET A 109 -10.43 16.91 3.76
C MET A 109 -11.84 16.51 4.22
N SER A 110 -12.72 17.48 4.50
CA SER A 110 -14.11 17.21 4.83
C SER A 110 -14.83 16.55 3.66
N TYR A 111 -14.64 17.07 2.45
CA TYR A 111 -15.20 16.48 1.22
C TYR A 111 -14.69 15.05 0.99
N LEU A 112 -13.38 14.81 1.13
CA LEU A 112 -12.81 13.47 0.97
C LEU A 112 -13.35 12.50 2.03
N ALA A 113 -13.51 12.95 3.28
CA ALA A 113 -14.04 12.13 4.36
C ALA A 113 -15.50 11.69 4.12
N THR A 114 -16.32 12.52 3.47
CA THR A 114 -17.75 12.24 3.27
C THR A 114 -18.08 11.64 1.90
N SER A 115 -17.34 12.01 0.86
CA SER A 115 -17.74 11.76 -0.53
C SER A 115 -16.82 10.81 -1.28
N TYR A 116 -15.59 10.60 -0.79
CA TYR A 116 -14.61 9.76 -1.46
C TYR A 116 -14.41 8.44 -0.72
N HIS A 117 -15.00 7.37 -1.25
CA HIS A 117 -14.97 6.02 -0.68
C HIS A 117 -14.34 5.02 -1.68
N PRO A 118 -13.01 5.06 -1.87
CA PRO A 118 -12.32 4.26 -2.88
C PRO A 118 -12.45 2.76 -2.65
N TYR A 119 -12.55 2.28 -1.41
CA TYR A 119 -12.62 0.84 -1.13
C TYR A 119 -14.04 0.32 -1.29
N GLU A 120 -15.05 1.03 -0.78
CA GLU A 120 -16.46 0.69 -0.98
C GLU A 120 -16.83 0.65 -2.46
N SER A 121 -16.42 1.66 -3.23
CA SER A 121 -16.65 1.71 -4.68
C SER A 121 -15.93 0.58 -5.41
N ALA A 122 -14.68 0.28 -5.06
CA ALA A 122 -13.94 -0.84 -5.65
C ALA A 122 -14.53 -2.20 -5.28
N ALA A 123 -15.01 -2.40 -4.04
CA ALA A 123 -15.67 -3.63 -3.61
C ALA A 123 -16.94 -3.89 -4.43
N LYS A 124 -17.76 -2.85 -4.65
CA LYS A 124 -18.94 -2.94 -5.51
C LYS A 124 -18.58 -3.35 -6.93
N GLU A 125 -17.54 -2.76 -7.52
CA GLU A 125 -17.12 -3.11 -8.88
C GLU A 125 -16.56 -4.55 -8.94
N LEU A 126 -15.72 -4.94 -7.98
CA LEU A 126 -15.19 -6.31 -7.83
C LEU A 126 -16.27 -7.36 -7.63
N SER A 127 -17.43 -7.01 -7.06
CA SER A 127 -18.57 -7.92 -6.91
C SER A 127 -19.19 -8.31 -8.26
N THR A 128 -19.09 -7.44 -9.26
CA THR A 128 -19.64 -7.64 -10.61
C THR A 128 -18.66 -8.31 -11.57
N MET A 129 -17.37 -8.36 -11.22
CA MET A 129 -16.35 -8.98 -12.06
C MET A 129 -16.46 -10.52 -12.07
N PRO A 130 -16.26 -11.17 -13.23
CA PRO A 130 -16.25 -12.63 -13.33
C PRO A 130 -15.06 -13.24 -12.56
N ARG A 131 -15.20 -14.49 -12.11
CA ARG A 131 -14.24 -15.18 -11.22
C ARG A 131 -14.02 -16.66 -11.56
N LYS A 132 -14.57 -17.13 -12.69
CA LYS A 132 -14.66 -18.56 -13.00
C LYS A 132 -13.34 -19.10 -13.51
N THR A 133 -12.64 -18.33 -14.34
CA THR A 133 -11.35 -18.75 -14.91
C THR A 133 -10.16 -18.15 -14.16
N VAL A 134 -9.00 -18.79 -14.25
CA VAL A 134 -7.73 -18.27 -13.68
C VAL A 134 -7.45 -16.87 -14.21
N ARG A 135 -7.60 -16.66 -15.52
CA ARG A 135 -7.45 -15.34 -16.16
C ARG A 135 -8.38 -14.29 -15.56
N GLU A 136 -9.64 -14.62 -15.31
CA GLU A 136 -10.61 -13.71 -14.70
C GLU A 136 -10.23 -13.38 -13.25
N GLN A 137 -9.77 -14.37 -12.48
CA GLN A 137 -9.28 -14.14 -11.11
C GLN A 137 -8.07 -13.20 -11.10
N LEU A 138 -7.11 -13.40 -12.00
CA LEU A 138 -5.95 -12.52 -12.15
C LEU A 138 -6.34 -11.09 -12.53
N ALA A 139 -7.26 -10.95 -13.48
CA ALA A 139 -7.76 -9.63 -13.88
C ALA A 139 -8.41 -8.91 -12.69
N ARG A 140 -9.19 -9.65 -11.89
CA ARG A 140 -9.83 -9.14 -10.68
C ARG A 140 -8.81 -8.72 -9.61
N GLU A 141 -7.77 -9.51 -9.38
CA GLU A 141 -6.72 -9.17 -8.41
C GLU A 141 -5.89 -7.96 -8.87
N ARG A 142 -5.48 -7.90 -10.13
CA ARG A 142 -4.74 -6.74 -10.68
C ARG A 142 -5.56 -5.45 -10.62
N TYR A 143 -6.86 -5.57 -10.86
CA TYR A 143 -7.78 -4.46 -10.71
C TYR A 143 -7.86 -3.98 -9.25
N ALA A 144 -7.97 -4.91 -8.30
CA ALA A 144 -7.95 -4.59 -6.88
C ALA A 144 -6.64 -3.89 -6.45
N GLU A 145 -5.49 -4.42 -6.88
CA GLU A 145 -4.18 -3.80 -6.64
C GLU A 145 -4.11 -2.37 -7.20
N ALA A 146 -4.61 -2.15 -8.42
CA ALA A 146 -4.63 -0.83 -9.05
C ALA A 146 -5.47 0.18 -8.25
N ARG A 147 -6.60 -0.26 -7.67
CA ARG A 147 -7.45 0.59 -6.83
C ARG A 147 -6.79 0.97 -5.50
N ILE A 148 -6.13 0.01 -4.84
CA ILE A 148 -5.33 0.26 -3.63
C ILE A 148 -4.19 1.26 -3.94
N ALA A 149 -3.44 1.03 -5.01
CA ALA A 149 -2.34 1.89 -5.43
C ALA A 149 -2.80 3.32 -5.80
N SER A 150 -3.96 3.44 -6.46
CA SER A 150 -4.55 4.73 -6.82
C SER A 150 -4.86 5.57 -5.58
N ALA A 151 -5.53 4.99 -4.58
CA ALA A 151 -5.83 5.66 -3.31
C ALA A 151 -4.55 6.12 -2.58
N ALA A 152 -3.54 5.25 -2.49
CA ALA A 152 -2.27 5.58 -1.88
C ALA A 152 -1.53 6.71 -2.64
N SER A 153 -1.57 6.69 -3.98
CA SER A 153 -0.93 7.72 -4.80
C SER A 153 -1.57 9.10 -4.58
N LEU A 154 -2.89 9.14 -4.41
CA LEU A 154 -3.63 10.36 -4.09
C LEU A 154 -3.25 10.86 -2.70
N ALA A 155 -3.21 10.00 -1.69
CA ALA A 155 -2.76 10.37 -0.34
C ALA A 155 -1.36 10.95 -0.33
N LYS A 156 -0.39 10.33 -1.03
CA LYS A 156 0.99 10.83 -1.13
C LYS A 156 1.05 12.23 -1.75
N LYS A 157 0.31 12.45 -2.85
CA LYS A 157 0.24 13.76 -3.50
C LYS A 157 -0.34 14.82 -2.57
N LEU A 158 -1.46 14.50 -1.90
CA LEU A 158 -2.10 15.39 -0.94
C LEU A 158 -1.19 15.69 0.27
N ARG A 159 -0.47 14.69 0.77
CA ARG A 159 0.50 14.85 1.86
C ARG A 159 1.54 15.90 1.53
N TYR A 160 2.27 15.73 0.42
CA TYR A 160 3.31 16.69 0.04
C TYR A 160 2.73 18.06 -0.29
N LEU A 161 1.63 18.11 -1.03
CA LEU A 161 0.96 19.38 -1.35
C LEU A 161 0.53 20.13 -0.08
N SER A 162 0.00 19.41 0.92
CA SER A 162 -0.38 19.97 2.22
C SER A 162 0.83 20.50 2.97
N ILE A 163 1.91 19.73 3.07
CA ILE A 163 3.13 20.17 3.76
C ILE A 163 3.64 21.46 3.14
N PHE A 164 3.85 21.49 1.82
CA PHE A 164 4.42 22.65 1.14
C PHE A 164 3.51 23.88 1.24
N SER A 165 2.21 23.74 0.99
CA SER A 165 1.28 24.88 1.02
C SER A 165 1.09 25.45 2.43
N ASN A 166 0.89 24.59 3.44
CA ASN A 166 0.72 25.05 4.82
C ASN A 166 2.03 25.60 5.39
N ALA A 167 3.18 24.98 5.13
CA ALA A 167 4.47 25.50 5.60
C ALA A 167 4.83 26.83 4.93
N ALA A 168 4.59 26.97 3.63
CA ALA A 168 4.85 28.21 2.91
C ALA A 168 3.99 29.37 3.44
N VAL A 169 2.68 29.14 3.62
CA VAL A 169 1.78 30.18 4.14
C VAL A 169 2.04 30.48 5.60
N SER A 170 2.26 29.47 6.45
CA SER A 170 2.57 29.69 7.86
C SER A 170 3.91 30.40 8.05
N GLY A 171 4.93 30.07 7.25
CA GLY A 171 6.20 30.78 7.25
C GLY A 171 6.07 32.23 6.78
N TYR A 172 5.23 32.48 5.76
CA TYR A 172 4.91 33.83 5.33
C TYR A 172 4.19 34.62 6.43
N MET A 173 3.14 34.06 7.04
CA MET A 173 2.41 34.66 8.18
C MET A 173 3.35 34.99 9.34
N LEU A 174 4.18 34.04 9.75
CA LEU A 174 5.17 34.22 10.82
C LEU A 174 6.17 35.35 10.54
N SER A 175 6.50 35.60 9.27
CA SER A 175 7.39 36.70 8.90
C SER A 175 6.74 38.09 9.02
N LYS A 176 5.40 38.14 9.03
CA LYS A 176 4.57 39.36 8.99
C LYS A 176 3.80 39.65 10.28
N VAL A 177 3.81 38.74 11.25
CA VAL A 177 3.15 38.91 12.55
C VAL A 177 3.95 39.81 13.50
N GLU A 178 3.24 40.53 14.39
CA GLU A 178 3.87 41.23 15.50
C GLU A 178 4.54 40.24 16.49
N LYS A 179 5.72 40.61 16.97
CA LYS A 179 6.49 39.79 17.92
C LYS A 179 5.83 39.78 19.30
N TYR A 180 6.00 38.68 20.03
CA TYR A 180 5.51 38.47 21.40
C TYR A 180 3.97 38.50 21.53
N THR A 181 3.26 38.20 20.45
CA THR A 181 1.81 38.09 20.41
C THR A 181 1.36 36.62 20.43
N LEU A 182 0.10 36.39 20.84
CA LEU A 182 -0.52 35.06 20.72
C LEU A 182 -0.55 34.58 19.25
N ALA A 183 -0.75 35.51 18.31
CA ALA A 183 -0.71 35.22 16.88
C ALA A 183 0.65 34.64 16.44
N GLN A 184 1.77 35.19 16.93
CA GLN A 184 3.10 34.62 16.65
C GLN A 184 3.22 33.18 17.16
N GLY A 185 2.73 32.90 18.37
CA GLY A 185 2.71 31.54 18.92
C GLY A 185 1.91 30.58 18.03
N MET A 186 0.77 31.03 17.53
CA MET A 186 -0.08 30.23 16.63
C MET A 186 0.53 30.02 15.26
N ASP A 187 1.22 31.02 14.70
CA ASP A 187 1.96 30.88 13.44
C ASP A 187 3.09 29.83 13.56
N ILE A 188 3.80 29.80 14.69
CA ILE A 188 4.81 28.78 14.99
C ILE A 188 4.18 27.40 15.08
N LEU A 189 3.04 27.28 15.77
CA LEU A 189 2.30 26.01 15.86
C LEU A 189 1.78 25.56 14.50
N ALA A 190 1.24 26.47 13.68
CA ALA A 190 0.79 26.19 12.32
C ALA A 190 1.94 25.70 11.45
N LEU A 191 3.08 26.40 11.46
CA LEU A 191 4.29 26.00 10.73
C LEU A 191 4.78 24.62 11.17
N SER A 192 4.80 24.35 12.48
CA SER A 192 5.23 23.06 13.02
C SER A 192 4.25 21.95 12.63
N SER A 193 2.96 22.22 12.73
CA SER A 193 1.89 21.28 12.37
C SER A 193 1.84 20.96 10.87
N ALA A 194 2.39 21.82 10.00
CA ALA A 194 2.51 21.56 8.57
C ALA A 194 3.31 20.28 8.27
N PHE A 195 4.17 19.85 9.18
CA PHE A 195 4.95 18.61 9.08
C PHE A 195 4.26 17.40 9.75
N ALA A 196 3.09 17.57 10.39
CA ALA A 196 2.34 16.46 10.97
C ALA A 196 2.07 15.31 9.98
N PRO A 197 1.75 15.57 8.69
CA PRO A 197 1.58 14.50 7.70
C PRO A 197 2.85 13.68 7.40
N LEU A 198 4.05 14.15 7.77
CA LEU A 198 5.28 13.34 7.66
C LEU A 198 5.40 12.34 8.80
N LEU A 199 4.99 12.73 10.01
CA LEU A 199 5.09 11.91 11.22
C LEU A 199 3.97 10.86 11.27
N PHE A 200 2.78 11.24 10.81
CA PHE A 200 1.61 10.38 10.81
C PHE A 200 1.23 10.04 9.37
N ARG A 201 1.51 8.79 8.98
CA ARG A 201 1.19 8.29 7.64
C ARG A 201 -0.31 8.29 7.42
N ASN A 202 -0.71 8.49 6.17
CA ASN A 202 -2.10 8.36 5.78
C ASN A 202 -2.47 6.88 5.70
N TYR A 203 -3.67 6.53 6.18
CA TYR A 203 -4.14 5.15 6.18
C TYR A 203 -4.16 4.49 4.78
N TRP A 204 -4.45 5.24 3.72
CA TRP A 204 -4.40 4.71 2.35
C TRP A 204 -2.98 4.29 1.94
N GLU A 205 -1.97 4.99 2.44
CA GLU A 205 -0.58 4.62 2.21
C GLU A 205 -0.19 3.36 2.98
N GLU A 206 -0.62 3.25 4.24
CA GLU A 206 -0.39 2.08 5.09
C GLU A 206 -0.99 0.82 4.48
N VAL A 207 -2.25 0.86 4.04
CA VAL A 207 -2.91 -0.29 3.38
C VAL A 207 -2.15 -0.75 2.13
N ALA A 208 -1.66 0.19 1.32
CA ALA A 208 -0.91 -0.15 0.11
C ALA A 208 0.50 -0.69 0.42
N GLU A 209 1.16 -0.17 1.45
CA GLU A 209 2.46 -0.65 1.90
C GLU A 209 2.35 -2.06 2.50
N GLU A 210 1.34 -2.30 3.34
CA GLU A 210 1.02 -3.63 3.85
C GLU A 210 0.80 -4.62 2.70
N GLN A 211 -0.02 -4.24 1.70
CA GLN A 211 -0.28 -5.09 0.54
C GLN A 211 1.01 -5.39 -0.26
N ALA A 212 1.85 -4.38 -0.45
CA ALA A 212 3.14 -4.55 -1.12
C ALA A 212 4.08 -5.47 -0.32
N ASP A 213 4.07 -5.40 1.00
CA ASP A 213 4.89 -6.25 1.86
C ASP A 213 4.43 -7.71 1.87
N TYR A 214 3.12 -7.98 1.83
CA TYR A 214 2.62 -9.34 1.61
C TYR A 214 3.08 -9.90 0.26
N LYS A 215 3.02 -9.07 -0.79
CA LYS A 215 3.51 -9.44 -2.12
C LYS A 215 5.00 -9.77 -2.08
N LYS A 216 5.83 -8.90 -1.49
CA LYS A 216 7.28 -9.12 -1.35
C LYS A 216 7.62 -10.42 -0.64
N ARG A 217 6.85 -10.86 0.37
CA ARG A 217 7.10 -12.11 1.08
C ARG A 217 6.99 -13.36 0.20
N ILE A 218 6.21 -13.30 -0.88
CA ILE A 218 6.01 -14.44 -1.80
C ILE A 218 7.06 -14.44 -2.90
N TYR A 219 7.43 -13.25 -3.40
CA TYR A 219 8.50 -13.11 -4.39
C TYR A 219 9.90 -13.06 -3.75
N ALA A 220 10.01 -13.11 -2.42
CA ALA A 220 11.30 -13.20 -1.75
C ALA A 220 11.94 -14.56 -2.05
N PRO A 221 13.24 -14.60 -2.34
CA PRO A 221 13.92 -15.87 -2.55
C PRO A 221 13.86 -16.70 -1.27
N VAL A 222 13.48 -17.96 -1.39
CA VAL A 222 13.60 -18.92 -0.29
C VAL A 222 15.06 -19.34 -0.24
N ALA A 223 15.76 -18.82 0.76
CA ALA A 223 17.08 -19.28 1.12
C ALA A 223 16.96 -20.66 1.79
N SER A 224 17.56 -21.67 1.18
CA SER A 224 17.73 -22.98 1.81
C SER A 224 19.20 -23.34 1.88
N THR A 225 19.61 -23.93 3.01
CA THR A 225 20.94 -24.47 3.19
C THR A 225 20.91 -25.95 2.89
N GLY A 226 21.86 -26.44 2.12
CA GLY A 226 22.02 -27.88 1.88
C GLY A 226 23.47 -28.23 1.64
N PHE A 227 23.72 -29.48 1.25
CA PHE A 227 25.04 -29.93 0.86
C PHE A 227 25.05 -30.15 -0.65
N LEU A 228 26.02 -29.57 -1.35
CA LEU A 228 26.34 -29.93 -2.73
C LEU A 228 27.54 -30.87 -2.71
N LEU A 229 27.50 -31.92 -3.53
CA LEU A 229 28.67 -32.73 -3.78
C LEU A 229 29.60 -31.94 -4.70
N GLU A 230 30.80 -31.67 -4.21
CA GLU A 230 31.81 -30.95 -4.99
C GLU A 230 32.28 -31.84 -6.16
N PRO A 231 32.22 -31.36 -7.42
CA PRO A 231 32.42 -32.20 -8.61
C PRO A 231 33.80 -32.87 -8.71
N LEU A 232 34.81 -32.30 -8.05
CA LEU A 232 36.21 -32.76 -8.13
C LEU A 232 36.59 -33.71 -6.99
N THR A 233 35.99 -33.54 -5.81
CA THR A 233 36.38 -34.24 -4.58
C THR A 233 35.29 -35.19 -4.07
N ASN A 234 34.06 -35.11 -4.61
CA ASN A 234 32.87 -35.78 -4.11
C ASN A 234 32.62 -35.56 -2.60
N ALA A 235 33.25 -34.54 -2.01
CA ALA A 235 33.05 -34.18 -0.62
C ALA A 235 31.76 -33.34 -0.49
N PRO A 236 30.97 -33.53 0.57
CA PRO A 236 29.83 -32.68 0.85
C PRO A 236 30.32 -31.29 1.24
N SER A 237 30.05 -30.30 0.41
CA SER A 237 30.31 -28.88 0.65
C SER A 237 29.02 -28.19 1.10
N PRO A 238 29.04 -27.37 2.18
CA PRO A 238 27.89 -26.57 2.54
C PRO A 238 27.56 -25.59 1.41
N ALA A 239 26.33 -25.65 0.93
CA ALA A 239 25.83 -24.83 -0.16
C ALA A 239 24.64 -24.00 0.29
N PHE A 240 24.58 -22.80 -0.29
CA PHE A 240 23.46 -21.88 -0.12
C PHE A 240 22.65 -21.86 -1.41
N PHE A 241 21.40 -22.28 -1.34
CA PHE A 241 20.48 -22.28 -2.46
C PHE A 241 19.53 -21.09 -2.32
N LEU A 242 19.50 -20.24 -3.35
CA LEU A 242 18.50 -19.20 -3.50
C LEU A 242 17.49 -19.66 -4.55
N SER A 243 16.31 -20.06 -4.10
CA SER A 243 15.20 -20.39 -4.98
C SER A 243 14.31 -19.16 -5.15
N PHE A 244 14.23 -18.65 -6.37
CA PHE A 244 13.32 -17.57 -6.71
C PHE A 244 12.02 -18.15 -7.29
N PHE A 245 10.88 -17.64 -6.85
CA PHE A 245 9.60 -17.89 -7.50
C PHE A 245 9.40 -16.82 -8.58
N PHE A 246 9.58 -17.20 -9.84
CA PHE A 246 9.34 -16.33 -11.01
C PHE A 246 8.03 -16.71 -11.69
#